data_AF-A0A535PLC7-F1
#
_entry.id   AF-A0A535PLC7-F1
#
_cell.length_a   1.000
_cell.length_b   1.000
_cell.length_c   1.000
_cell.angle_alpha   90.00
_cell.angle_beta   90.00
_cell.angle_gamma   90.00
#
_symmetry.space_group_name_H-M   'P 1'
#
loop_
_entity.id
_entity.type
_entity.pdbx_description
1 polymer ?
#
loop_
_entity_poly.entity_id
_entity_poly.type
_entity_poly.pdbx_seq_one_letter_code
_entity_poly.pdbx_strand_id
1 'polypeptide(L)'
;MTQIPALTVVATVIALLSLTACYVYGAPPKATVPVDFPVYPASAPISEVYGPTAPLPDGSRDRRERYDITWNSDDDGSKLFAFYKARLAKGDWVTQSSSGTGHGWLIAFNRISNPTWGGTIYLADHKIHVIMGDSCPCAVAS
;
A
#
# COMPACT_ATOMS: atom_id res chain seq x y z
N MET A 1 -60.60 12.10 42.45
CA MET A 1 -60.26 13.47 42.89
C MET A 1 -59.09 13.34 43.85
N THR A 2 -57.90 13.91 43.69
CA THR A 2 -57.36 14.93 42.80
C THR A 2 -55.83 14.90 42.99
N GLN A 3 -55.07 15.22 41.93
CA GLN A 3 -53.60 15.37 41.90
C GLN A 3 -53.07 16.39 42.92
N ILE A 4 -51.83 16.22 43.40
CA ILE A 4 -50.86 17.31 43.71
C ILE A 4 -49.41 16.72 43.58
N PRO A 5 -48.33 17.50 43.36
CA PRO A 5 -47.79 17.85 42.05
C PRO A 5 -46.30 17.49 41.86
N ALA A 6 -45.79 17.79 40.66
CA ALA A 6 -44.40 17.60 40.22
C ALA A 6 -43.35 18.42 41.00
N LEU A 7 -42.17 17.82 41.20
CA LEU A 7 -40.80 18.38 41.28
C LEU A 7 -39.92 17.26 41.88
N THR A 8 -38.74 16.84 41.43
CA THR A 8 -37.67 17.49 40.68
C THR A 8 -36.78 16.39 40.08
N VAL A 9 -36.36 16.60 38.84
CA VAL A 9 -35.34 15.83 38.12
C VAL A 9 -33.97 16.05 38.77
N VAL A 10 -33.28 14.98 39.19
CA VAL A 10 -31.82 14.80 38.94
C VAL A 10 -31.54 13.29 38.95
N ALA A 11 -31.71 12.64 37.80
CA ALA A 11 -31.15 11.30 37.59
C ALA A 11 -29.67 11.48 37.26
N THR A 12 -28.80 11.23 38.24
CA THR A 12 -27.36 11.09 38.02
C THR A 12 -27.12 9.79 37.26
N VAL A 13 -27.29 9.82 35.94
CA VAL A 13 -26.87 8.73 35.06
C VAL A 13 -25.35 8.83 34.95
N ILE A 14 -24.64 8.13 35.83
CA ILE A 14 -23.26 7.71 35.56
C ILE A 14 -23.38 6.66 34.47
N ALA A 15 -23.48 7.13 33.23
CA ALA A 15 -23.20 6.30 32.07
C ALA A 15 -21.72 5.96 32.16
N LEU A 16 -21.41 4.79 32.72
CA LEU A 16 -20.17 4.11 32.43
C LEU A 16 -20.10 3.96 30.91
N LEU A 17 -19.43 4.92 30.27
CA LEU A 17 -18.80 4.76 28.98
C LEU A 17 -17.75 3.66 29.13
N SER A 18 -18.18 2.40 29.22
CA SER A 18 -17.41 1.33 28.62
C SER A 18 -17.54 1.55 27.12
N LEU A 19 -16.78 2.52 26.62
CA LEU A 19 -16.18 2.48 25.30
C LEU A 19 -15.46 1.14 25.25
N THR A 20 -16.19 0.10 24.88
CA THR A 20 -15.61 -1.00 24.13
C THR A 20 -15.00 -0.32 22.92
N ALA A 21 -13.74 0.07 23.06
CA ALA A 21 -12.85 0.33 21.98
C ALA A 21 -12.70 -1.00 21.25
N CYS A 22 -13.76 -1.39 20.53
CA CYS A 22 -13.62 -2.10 19.29
C CYS A 22 -12.77 -1.17 18.46
N TYR A 23 -11.45 -1.36 18.53
CA TYR A 23 -10.55 -0.92 17.49
C TYR A 23 -11.25 -1.32 16.20
N VAL A 24 -11.76 -0.33 15.47
CA VAL A 24 -12.14 -0.51 14.08
C VAL A 24 -10.82 -0.78 13.38
N TYR A 25 -10.40 -2.04 13.40
CA TYR A 25 -9.37 -2.61 12.55
C TYR A 25 -9.98 -2.64 11.14
N GLY A 26 -10.31 -1.46 10.61
CA GLY A 26 -10.69 -1.31 9.22
C GLY A 26 -9.50 -1.75 8.37
N ALA A 27 -9.78 -2.27 7.17
CA ALA A 27 -8.73 -2.49 6.19
C ALA A 27 -7.86 -1.22 6.10
N PRO A 28 -6.53 -1.33 6.09
CA PRO A 28 -5.69 -0.15 6.00
C PRO A 28 -6.08 0.64 4.74
N PRO A 29 -5.90 1.97 4.76
CA PRO A 29 -6.29 2.82 3.64
C PRO A 29 -5.69 2.29 2.32
N LYS A 30 -6.39 2.53 1.21
CA LYS A 30 -5.91 2.16 -0.13
C LYS A 30 -4.55 2.79 -0.33
N ALA A 31 -3.56 1.97 -0.69
CA ALA A 31 -2.22 2.44 -0.91
C ALA A 31 -2.17 3.53 -2.00
N THR A 32 -1.39 4.57 -1.74
CA THR A 32 -1.22 5.75 -2.60
C THR A 32 -0.18 5.45 -3.66
N VAL A 33 -0.54 4.66 -4.68
CA VAL A 33 0.29 4.46 -5.88
C VAL A 33 0.00 5.54 -6.93
N PRO A 34 0.91 5.75 -7.91
CA PRO A 34 0.60 6.50 -9.12
C PRO A 34 -0.71 5.99 -9.75
N VAL A 35 -1.57 6.91 -10.21
CA VAL A 35 -2.93 6.57 -10.69
C VAL A 35 -2.94 5.56 -11.85
N ASP A 36 -1.87 5.54 -12.62
CA ASP A 36 -1.65 4.68 -13.77
C ASP A 36 -0.86 3.40 -13.45
N PHE A 37 -0.46 3.19 -12.20
CA PHE A 37 0.19 1.94 -11.76
C PHE A 37 -0.85 0.82 -11.62
N PRO A 38 -0.58 -0.39 -12.16
CA PRO A 38 -1.54 -1.48 -12.13
C PRO A 38 -1.60 -2.16 -10.75
N VAL A 39 -2.57 -1.75 -9.92
CA VAL A 39 -2.89 -2.46 -8.67
C VAL A 39 -3.64 -3.76 -8.98
N TYR A 40 -3.25 -4.86 -8.33
CA TYR A 40 -3.95 -6.14 -8.48
C TYR A 40 -5.37 -6.05 -7.89
N PRO A 41 -6.45 -6.31 -8.67
CA PRO A 41 -7.82 -6.04 -8.21
C PRO A 41 -8.27 -6.85 -6.99
N ALA A 42 -7.78 -8.09 -6.84
CA ALA A 42 -8.10 -8.98 -5.72
C ALA A 42 -7.03 -8.92 -4.62
N SER A 43 -6.41 -7.75 -4.44
CA SER A 43 -5.43 -7.53 -3.38
C SER A 43 -5.95 -6.60 -2.29
N ALA A 44 -5.60 -6.88 -1.04
CA ALA A 44 -5.93 -6.08 0.11
C ALA A 44 -4.66 -5.42 0.67
N PRO A 45 -4.65 -4.09 0.92
CA PRO A 45 -3.47 -3.44 1.48
C PRO A 45 -3.14 -4.02 2.86
N ILE A 46 -1.85 -4.14 3.16
CA ILE A 46 -1.34 -4.55 4.48
C ILE A 46 -0.56 -3.39 5.10
N SER A 47 0.33 -2.78 4.32
CA SER A 47 1.20 -1.71 4.79
C SER A 47 1.53 -0.74 3.66
N GLU A 48 1.75 0.51 4.03
CA GLU A 48 2.24 1.57 3.16
C GLU A 48 3.24 2.43 3.94
N VAL A 49 4.43 2.61 3.39
CA VAL A 49 5.45 3.54 3.87
C VAL A 49 5.76 4.52 2.74
N TYR A 50 5.68 5.81 3.06
CA TYR A 50 5.99 6.89 2.13
C TYR A 50 7.27 7.62 2.55
N GLY A 51 8.15 7.87 1.58
CA GLY A 51 9.44 8.53 1.77
C GLY A 51 10.60 7.57 2.08
N PRO A 52 11.83 8.09 2.26
CA PRO A 52 13.02 7.28 2.53
C PRO A 52 12.93 6.66 3.92
N THR A 53 13.35 5.40 4.03
CA THR A 53 13.42 4.68 5.32
C THR A 53 14.59 5.19 6.18
N ALA A 54 15.58 5.87 5.57
CA ALA A 54 16.69 6.51 6.24
C ALA A 54 16.62 8.04 6.09
N PRO A 55 16.93 8.84 7.12
CA PRO A 55 17.11 10.27 6.99
C PRO A 55 18.21 10.59 5.96
N LEU A 56 18.06 11.69 5.23
CA LEU A 56 19.17 12.25 4.46
C LEU A 56 20.32 12.64 5.40
N PRO A 57 21.55 12.79 4.88
CA PRO A 57 22.72 13.20 5.67
C PRO A 57 22.53 14.51 6.45
N ASP A 58 21.58 15.36 6.05
CA ASP A 58 21.20 16.61 6.73
C ASP A 58 20.11 16.44 7.79
N GLY A 59 19.69 15.20 8.07
CA GLY A 59 18.61 14.86 9.00
C GLY A 59 17.21 15.12 8.46
N SER A 60 17.08 15.65 7.23
CA SER A 60 15.78 15.81 6.60
C SER A 60 15.24 14.46 6.14
N ARG A 61 13.92 14.29 6.18
CA ARG A 61 13.28 13.22 5.41
C ARG A 61 13.16 13.73 3.99
N ASP A 62 13.99 13.23 3.07
CA ASP A 62 13.77 13.50 1.64
C ASP A 62 12.31 13.14 1.32
N ARG A 63 11.58 13.95 0.57
CA ARG A 63 10.21 13.60 0.16
C ARG A 63 10.16 13.13 -1.29
N ARG A 64 11.30 12.80 -1.89
CA ARG A 64 11.34 12.04 -3.16
C ARG A 64 10.41 10.85 -3.02
N GLU A 65 9.50 10.72 -3.98
CA GLU A 65 8.26 9.94 -3.98
C GLU A 65 8.53 8.42 -3.90
N ARG A 66 9.12 7.96 -2.78
CA ARG A 66 9.33 6.55 -2.53
C ARG A 66 8.06 5.94 -1.97
N TYR A 67 7.52 4.96 -2.68
CA TYR A 67 6.36 4.18 -2.27
C TYR A 67 6.81 2.77 -1.95
N ASP A 68 6.67 2.37 -0.70
CA ASP A 68 6.90 1.00 -0.25
C ASP A 68 5.57 0.45 0.26
N ILE A 69 4.99 -0.47 -0.52
CA ILE A 69 3.62 -0.91 -0.33
C ILE A 69 3.56 -2.42 -0.36
N THR A 70 2.84 -2.99 0.59
CA THR A 70 2.55 -4.42 0.63
C THR A 70 1.05 -4.66 0.56
N TRP A 71 0.64 -5.58 -0.30
CA TRP A 71 -0.70 -6.14 -0.35
C TRP A 71 -0.69 -7.65 -0.12
N ASN A 72 -1.79 -8.17 0.42
CA ASN A 72 -2.13 -9.59 0.43
C ASN A 72 -3.01 -9.92 -0.78
N SER A 73 -2.93 -11.16 -1.25
CA SER A 73 -3.83 -11.73 -2.26
C SER A 73 -4.07 -13.20 -1.94
N ASP A 74 -5.16 -13.80 -2.41
CA ASP A 74 -5.36 -15.25 -2.28
C ASP A 74 -4.68 -16.03 -3.41
N ASP A 75 -4.08 -15.34 -4.37
CA ASP A 75 -3.46 -15.92 -5.56
C ASP A 75 -1.96 -16.24 -5.38
N ASP A 76 -1.48 -17.21 -6.16
CA ASP A 76 -0.08 -17.63 -6.17
C ASP A 76 0.84 -16.66 -6.93
N GLY A 77 2.15 -16.79 -6.68
CA GLY A 77 3.17 -15.93 -7.31
C GLY A 77 3.13 -15.94 -8.84
N SER A 78 2.76 -17.07 -9.47
CA SER A 78 2.72 -17.20 -10.95
C SER A 78 1.58 -16.41 -11.57
N LYS A 79 0.39 -16.46 -10.95
CA LYS A 79 -0.78 -15.70 -11.40
C LYS A 79 -0.56 -14.20 -11.21
N LEU A 80 0.03 -13.81 -10.07
CA LEU A 80 0.44 -12.43 -9.82
C LEU A 80 1.47 -11.97 -10.86
N PHE A 81 2.46 -12.79 -11.18
CA PHE A 81 3.49 -12.47 -12.16
C PHE A 81 2.92 -12.26 -13.56
N ALA A 82 2.04 -13.15 -14.02
CA ALA A 82 1.37 -13.02 -15.31
C ALA A 82 0.56 -11.73 -15.41
N PHE A 83 -0.15 -11.36 -14.34
CA PHE A 83 -0.87 -10.09 -14.28
C PHE A 83 0.07 -8.89 -14.44
N TYR A 84 1.13 -8.81 -13.63
CA TYR A 84 2.02 -7.65 -13.66
C TYR A 84 2.79 -7.54 -14.97
N LYS A 85 3.26 -8.65 -15.55
CA LYS A 85 3.88 -8.66 -16.88
C LYS A 85 2.94 -8.12 -17.96
N ALA A 86 1.67 -8.54 -17.95
CA ALA A 86 0.70 -8.11 -18.95
C ALA A 86 0.25 -6.65 -18.77
N ARG A 87 0.16 -6.18 -17.52
CA ARG A 87 -0.31 -4.83 -17.21
C ARG A 87 0.77 -3.77 -17.31
N LEU A 88 2.01 -4.09 -16.90
CA LEU A 88 3.14 -3.19 -17.08
C LEU A 88 3.44 -2.97 -18.56
N ALA A 89 3.13 -3.92 -19.45
CA ALA A 89 3.26 -3.72 -20.90
C ALA A 89 2.18 -2.80 -21.51
N LYS A 90 1.30 -2.21 -20.70
CA LYS A 90 0.24 -1.30 -21.15
C LYS A 90 0.44 0.08 -20.54
N GLY A 91 0.48 1.10 -21.39
CA GLY A 91 0.63 2.49 -20.97
C GLY A 91 2.10 2.89 -20.84
N ASP A 92 2.41 3.69 -19.82
CA ASP A 92 3.72 4.32 -19.66
C ASP A 92 4.71 3.49 -18.84
N TRP A 93 4.35 2.28 -18.43
CA TRP A 93 5.25 1.39 -17.69
C TRP A 93 5.94 0.40 -18.63
N VAL A 94 7.08 -0.16 -18.22
CA VAL A 94 7.73 -1.25 -18.94
C VAL A 94 8.56 -2.11 -17.99
N THR A 95 8.53 -3.44 -18.19
CA THR A 95 9.40 -4.37 -17.47
C THR A 95 10.83 -4.31 -18.03
N GLN A 96 11.80 -4.07 -17.16
CA GLN A 96 13.23 -4.09 -17.47
C GLN A 96 13.84 -5.48 -17.32
N SER A 97 13.51 -6.15 -16.22
CA SER A 97 13.94 -7.53 -15.97
C SER A 97 12.93 -8.26 -15.11
N SER A 98 12.97 -9.57 -15.17
CA SER A 98 12.21 -10.43 -14.27
C SER A 98 13.00 -11.69 -13.97
N SER A 99 13.01 -12.12 -12.71
CA SER A 99 13.63 -13.36 -12.26
C SER A 99 12.75 -14.01 -11.22
N GLY A 100 12.77 -15.34 -11.12
CA GLY A 100 11.91 -16.04 -10.18
C GLY A 100 11.59 -17.47 -10.57
N THR A 101 10.78 -18.09 -9.72
CA THR A 101 10.19 -19.42 -9.90
C THR A 101 8.71 -19.35 -9.53
N GLY A 102 7.93 -20.40 -9.78
CA GLY A 102 6.46 -20.35 -9.69
C GLY A 102 5.85 -19.75 -8.41
N HIS A 103 6.57 -19.77 -7.29
CA HIS A 103 6.15 -19.26 -5.97
C HIS A 103 6.72 -17.89 -5.60
N GLY A 104 7.65 -17.36 -6.39
CA GLY A 104 8.44 -16.18 -6.05
C GLY A 104 9.02 -15.49 -7.27
N TRP A 105 8.62 -14.25 -7.53
CA TRP A 105 9.09 -13.44 -8.66
C TRP A 105 9.56 -12.07 -8.22
N LEU A 106 10.62 -11.59 -8.88
CA LEU A 106 11.08 -10.22 -8.86
C LEU A 106 10.86 -9.63 -10.25
N ILE A 107 10.22 -8.46 -10.32
CA ILE A 107 10.08 -7.66 -11.55
C ILE A 107 10.74 -6.30 -11.31
N ALA A 108 11.73 -5.95 -12.11
CA ALA A 108 12.21 -4.56 -12.20
C ALA A 108 11.49 -3.85 -13.35
N PHE A 109 11.07 -2.62 -13.13
CA PHE A 109 10.29 -1.84 -14.09
C PHE A 109 10.59 -0.34 -13.97
N ASN A 110 10.30 0.41 -15.01
CA ASN A 110 10.38 1.88 -15.02
C ASN A 110 9.29 2.48 -15.91
N ARG A 111 9.15 3.81 -15.83
CA ARG A 111 8.37 4.56 -16.80
C ARG A 111 9.10 4.63 -18.14
N ILE A 112 8.35 4.60 -19.24
CA ILE A 112 8.83 4.87 -20.59
C ILE A 112 9.14 6.37 -20.72
N SER A 113 8.23 7.23 -20.25
CA SER A 113 8.38 8.69 -20.27
C SER A 113 9.50 9.22 -19.35
N ASN A 114 9.83 8.48 -18.29
CA ASN A 114 10.91 8.79 -17.37
C ASN A 114 11.63 7.51 -16.90
N PRO A 115 12.63 7.03 -17.67
CA PRO A 115 13.32 5.78 -17.38
C PRO A 115 14.06 5.75 -16.03
N THR A 116 14.33 6.93 -15.44
CA THR A 116 14.97 7.06 -14.13
C THR A 116 14.00 6.82 -12.96
N TRP A 117 12.69 6.81 -13.25
CA TRP A 117 11.65 6.61 -12.26
C TRP A 117 10.96 5.27 -12.49
N GLY A 118 11.03 4.41 -11.48
CA GLY A 118 10.62 3.03 -11.58
C GLY A 118 10.62 2.35 -10.22
N GLY A 119 10.81 1.04 -10.23
CA GLY A 119 10.76 0.27 -9.01
C GLY A 119 10.98 -1.22 -9.20
N THR A 120 10.70 -1.93 -8.11
CA THR A 120 10.71 -3.39 -8.05
C THR A 120 9.38 -3.90 -7.50
N ILE A 121 8.94 -5.03 -8.02
CA ILE A 121 7.81 -5.80 -7.51
C ILE A 121 8.35 -7.15 -7.07
N TYR A 122 8.19 -7.47 -5.79
CA TYR A 122 8.40 -8.78 -5.22
C TYR A 122 7.03 -9.45 -5.07
N LEU A 123 6.88 -10.59 -5.74
CA LEU A 123 5.69 -11.40 -5.73
C LEU A 123 6.05 -12.70 -5.02
N ALA A 124 5.35 -13.03 -3.96
CA ALA A 124 5.36 -14.35 -3.36
C ALA A 124 3.94 -14.89 -3.37
N ASP A 125 3.78 -16.16 -3.05
CA ASP A 125 2.45 -16.70 -2.79
C ASP A 125 1.73 -15.81 -1.77
N HIS A 126 0.55 -15.36 -2.17
CA HIS A 126 -0.34 -14.53 -1.38
C HIS A 126 0.15 -13.11 -1.05
N LYS A 127 1.30 -12.68 -1.58
CA LYS A 127 1.91 -11.40 -1.20
C LYS A 127 2.47 -10.64 -2.39
N ILE A 128 2.12 -9.35 -2.45
CA ILE A 128 2.64 -8.38 -3.40
C ILE A 128 3.37 -7.31 -2.61
N HIS A 129 4.64 -7.07 -2.93
CA HIS A 129 5.42 -6.00 -2.32
C HIS A 129 6.04 -5.14 -3.42
N VAL A 130 5.74 -3.85 -3.42
CA VAL A 130 6.18 -2.89 -4.44
C VAL A 130 7.01 -1.82 -3.77
N ILE A 131 8.19 -1.57 -4.33
CA ILE A 131 9.02 -0.42 -3.99
C ILE A 131 9.17 0.43 -5.26
N MET A 132 8.63 1.64 -5.26
CA MET A 132 8.74 2.62 -6.36
C MET A 132 9.45 3.89 -5.89
N GLY A 133 9.99 4.66 -6.83
CA GLY A 133 10.62 5.95 -6.57
C GLY A 133 12.00 5.85 -5.91
N ASP A 134 12.53 4.64 -5.79
CA ASP A 134 13.95 4.42 -5.60
C ASP A 134 14.66 4.51 -6.96
N SER A 135 15.90 4.99 -6.95
CA SER A 135 16.81 4.95 -8.10
C SER A 135 16.78 3.53 -8.67
N CYS A 136 16.19 3.35 -9.86
CA CYS A 136 16.11 2.02 -10.45
C CYS A 136 17.56 1.49 -10.60
N PRO A 137 17.90 0.29 -10.09
CA PRO A 137 19.26 -0.25 -10.21
C PRO A 137 19.65 -0.54 -11.68
N CYS A 138 18.69 -0.48 -12.61
CA CYS A 138 18.93 -0.56 -14.03
C CYS A 138 19.15 0.85 -14.64
N ALA A 139 20.43 1.16 -14.83
CA ALA A 139 21.01 2.20 -15.70
C ALA A 139 21.22 3.62 -15.13
N VAL A 140 22.29 3.75 -14.34
CA VAL A 140 23.34 4.72 -14.72
C VAL A 140 23.88 4.34 -16.09
N ALA A 141 23.96 5.34 -16.97
CA ALA A 141 24.27 5.25 -18.39
C ALA A 141 25.55 4.45 -18.73
N SER A 142 25.50 3.71 -19.84
CA SER A 142 26.46 3.82 -20.95
C SER A 142 25.83 3.28 -22.23
#